data_AF-A0A433DMU8-F1
#
_entry.id   AF-A0A433DMU8-F1
#
_cell.length_a   1.000
_cell.length_b   1.000
_cell.length_c   1.000
_cell.angle_alpha   90.00
_cell.angle_beta   90.00
_cell.angle_gamma   90.00
#
_symmetry.space_group_name_H-M   'P 1'
#
loop_
_entity.id
_entity.type
_entity.pdbx_description
1 polymer ?
#
loop_
_entity_poly.entity_id
_entity_poly.type
_entity_poly.pdbx_seq_one_letter_code
_entity_poly.pdbx_strand_id
1 'polypeptide(L)'
;MTQVLVSVTAVEPQKTKLCKIIEENFPSACLTPIGRKYFNDAIGLNYIKQYGLEEDSAALILGLTSKYVEGVQNIIFTNHSVKFKYQGVEDCVTARNLELIANITNPKSSHSLYARLLRTNILQPLTGRSRHASFLLHKHNFGQLAMKSFQDIDHLISALIKIPRRPSVQQSEHNINHAIMLKHTLKSIKPLVAALGSCQNALLVAVRWFEERIHEVINEDATYQKSALGLRNQRCYAAGVNGLLDVARQTYKETIDDIYELVGQYIESTGIQIKLQFNPASGFHLTTSTDQLNDQSELPLIFINVVRKRKTLTFTTLELVRKKKFHDTETSLEKVDFDHTSFDHTSMIQKNNKINESLTEVYLMSDKTIAELINDVRSAIGILYKTSESIAMLDMLTSFAHMCTIANYTRPEFTDTLAIRSGRHPMHERIYLENFVPNDTYASETANFQFITGPNMSGKSTYLRQIALFGVMAQIACQRNMLRLELSARFDLFLDVHRVDELFPISV
;
A
#
# COMPACT_ATOMS: atom_id res chain seq x y z
N MET A 1 -5.97 -12.94 3.93
CA MET A 1 -6.43 -14.26 3.46
C MET A 1 -7.35 -14.01 2.27
N THR A 2 -7.17 -14.70 1.14
CA THR A 2 -7.98 -14.45 -0.06
C THR A 2 -9.31 -15.18 0.05
N GLN A 3 -10.42 -14.48 -0.18
CA GLN A 3 -11.77 -15.03 -0.11
C GLN A 3 -12.44 -14.95 -1.48
N VAL A 4 -13.19 -16.00 -1.83
CA VAL A 4 -14.00 -16.06 -3.05
C VAL A 4 -15.46 -16.25 -2.64
N LEU A 5 -16.31 -15.29 -2.98
CA LEU A 5 -17.73 -15.32 -2.64
C LEU A 5 -18.48 -16.19 -3.65
N VAL A 6 -19.19 -17.20 -3.16
CA VAL A 6 -20.01 -18.11 -3.98
C VAL A 6 -21.44 -18.18 -3.46
N SER A 7 -22.40 -18.50 -4.31
CA SER A 7 -23.77 -18.77 -3.85
C SER A 7 -23.79 -20.03 -2.99
N VAL A 8 -24.55 -20.04 -1.89
CA VAL A 8 -24.77 -21.25 -1.05
C VAL A 8 -25.13 -22.47 -1.92
N THR A 9 -25.99 -22.27 -2.93
CA THR A 9 -26.43 -23.35 -3.85
C THR A 9 -25.38 -23.79 -4.87
N ALA A 10 -24.17 -23.23 -4.86
CA ALA A 10 -23.03 -23.70 -5.63
C ALA A 10 -22.11 -24.63 -4.81
N VAL A 11 -22.36 -24.74 -3.51
CA VAL A 11 -21.63 -25.55 -2.53
C VAL A 11 -22.51 -26.68 -2.00
N GLU A 12 -23.78 -26.39 -1.68
CA GLU A 12 -24.75 -27.32 -1.11
C GLU A 12 -25.84 -27.72 -2.13
N PRO A 13 -26.29 -28.99 -2.17
CA PRO A 13 -25.80 -30.14 -1.39
C PRO A 13 -24.51 -30.76 -1.94
N GLN A 14 -24.11 -30.41 -3.17
CA GLN A 14 -22.86 -30.88 -3.77
C GLN A 14 -22.15 -29.72 -4.50
N LYS A 15 -20.84 -29.58 -4.30
CA LYS A 15 -20.03 -28.54 -4.95
C LYS A 15 -20.09 -28.66 -6.48
N THR A 16 -20.41 -27.55 -7.14
CA THR A 16 -20.39 -27.44 -8.61
C THR A 16 -18.99 -27.65 -9.20
N LYS A 17 -18.90 -27.96 -10.49
CA LYS A 17 -17.62 -28.12 -11.21
C LYS A 17 -16.73 -26.86 -11.10
N LEU A 18 -17.32 -25.66 -11.11
CA LEU A 18 -16.60 -24.40 -10.95
C LEU A 18 -15.93 -24.30 -9.57
N CYS A 19 -16.66 -24.61 -8.48
CA CYS A 19 -16.10 -24.61 -7.13
C CYS A 19 -14.91 -25.56 -7.00
N LYS A 20 -14.99 -26.76 -7.61
CA LYS A 20 -13.89 -27.74 -7.62
C LYS A 20 -12.66 -27.21 -8.37
N ILE A 21 -12.84 -26.66 -9.57
CA ILE A 21 -11.77 -26.06 -10.36
C ILE A 21 -11.07 -24.91 -9.60
N ILE A 22 -11.83 -24.09 -8.85
CA ILE A 22 -11.25 -23.02 -8.03
C ILE A 22 -10.43 -23.59 -6.87
N GLU A 23 -10.91 -24.62 -6.18
CA GLU A 23 -10.16 -25.26 -5.08
C GLU A 23 -8.91 -25.99 -5.57
N GLU A 24 -8.97 -26.64 -6.74
CA GLU A 24 -7.84 -27.31 -7.39
C GLU A 24 -6.74 -26.32 -7.83
N ASN A 25 -7.11 -25.17 -8.42
CA ASN A 25 -6.15 -24.20 -8.94
C ASN A 25 -5.67 -23.18 -7.89
N PHE A 26 -6.48 -22.91 -6.85
CA PHE A 26 -6.23 -21.89 -5.84
C PHE A 26 -6.42 -22.42 -4.41
N PRO A 27 -5.60 -23.39 -3.94
CA PRO A 27 -5.76 -24.02 -2.62
C PRO A 27 -5.57 -23.08 -1.42
N SER A 28 -5.12 -21.83 -1.63
CA SER A 28 -5.02 -20.79 -0.61
C SER A 28 -6.23 -19.83 -0.57
N ALA A 29 -7.20 -19.99 -1.47
CA ALA A 29 -8.42 -19.20 -1.54
C ALA A 29 -9.55 -19.88 -0.76
N CYS A 30 -10.22 -19.13 0.12
CA CYS A 30 -11.34 -19.63 0.91
C CYS A 30 -12.68 -19.38 0.19
N LEU A 31 -13.37 -20.44 -0.25
CA LEU A 31 -14.74 -20.34 -0.75
C LEU A 31 -15.69 -19.96 0.40
N THR A 32 -16.33 -18.81 0.31
CA THR A 32 -17.27 -18.29 1.32
C THR A 32 -18.69 -18.29 0.74
N PRO A 33 -19.60 -19.17 1.22
CA PRO A 33 -20.96 -19.24 0.72
C PRO A 33 -21.81 -18.06 1.25
N ILE A 34 -22.49 -17.35 0.35
CA ILE A 34 -23.41 -16.25 0.68
C ILE A 34 -24.79 -16.47 0.02
N GLY A 35 -25.84 -16.00 0.68
CA GLY A 35 -27.22 -16.25 0.23
C GLY A 35 -27.57 -15.59 -1.11
N ARG A 36 -28.41 -16.25 -1.93
CA ARG A 36 -28.84 -15.77 -3.26
C ARG A 36 -29.38 -14.34 -3.28
N LYS A 37 -29.93 -13.81 -2.18
CA LYS A 37 -30.38 -12.42 -2.04
C LYS A 37 -29.31 -11.35 -2.31
N TYR A 38 -28.02 -11.72 -2.22
CA TYR A 38 -26.91 -10.84 -2.58
C TYR A 38 -26.55 -10.92 -4.08
N PHE A 39 -26.97 -11.99 -4.78
CA PHE A 39 -26.82 -12.22 -6.22
C PHE A 39 -28.01 -11.67 -7.00
N ASN A 40 -28.22 -10.34 -6.93
CA ASN A 40 -29.30 -9.65 -7.63
C ASN A 40 -28.76 -8.47 -8.44
N ASP A 41 -28.89 -8.55 -9.76
CA ASP A 41 -28.32 -7.60 -10.71
C ASP A 41 -28.90 -6.19 -10.57
N ALA A 42 -30.19 -6.06 -10.25
CA ALA A 42 -30.83 -4.75 -10.05
C ALA A 42 -30.32 -4.05 -8.78
N ILE A 43 -30.14 -4.81 -7.68
CA ILE A 43 -29.51 -4.30 -6.45
C ILE A 43 -28.05 -3.93 -6.74
N GLY A 44 -27.34 -4.74 -7.52
CA GLY A 44 -25.95 -4.48 -7.89
C GLY A 44 -25.77 -3.26 -8.78
N LEU A 45 -26.64 -3.06 -9.75
CA LEU A 45 -26.63 -1.90 -10.64
C LEU A 45 -27.00 -0.60 -9.90
N ASN A 46 -27.94 -0.66 -8.94
CA ASN A 46 -28.19 0.47 -8.05
C ASN A 46 -26.98 0.78 -7.15
N TYR A 47 -26.26 -0.24 -6.68
CA TYR A 47 -25.01 -0.05 -5.91
C TYR A 47 -23.93 0.65 -6.76
N ILE A 48 -23.72 0.20 -8.00
CA ILE A 48 -22.78 0.82 -8.94
C ILE A 48 -23.18 2.27 -9.22
N LYS A 49 -24.48 2.57 -9.42
CA LYS A 49 -24.96 3.95 -9.61
C LYS A 49 -24.77 4.83 -8.36
N GLN A 50 -24.95 4.29 -7.16
CA GLN A 50 -24.84 5.06 -5.92
C GLN A 50 -23.38 5.39 -5.57
N TYR A 51 -22.49 4.41 -5.67
CA TYR A 51 -21.13 4.52 -5.17
C TYR A 51 -20.09 4.69 -6.28
N GLY A 52 -20.42 4.39 -7.54
CA GLY A 52 -19.52 4.51 -8.68
C GLY A 52 -19.25 5.96 -9.09
N LEU A 53 -18.00 6.23 -9.49
CA LEU A 53 -17.63 7.49 -10.15
C LEU A 53 -18.53 7.73 -11.37
N GLU A 54 -18.96 8.97 -11.60
CA GLU A 54 -19.89 9.33 -12.68
C GLU A 54 -19.39 8.99 -14.10
N GLU A 55 -18.08 8.80 -14.27
CA GLU A 55 -17.43 8.47 -15.54
C GLU A 55 -17.36 6.95 -15.83
N ASP A 56 -17.63 6.07 -14.85
CA ASP A 56 -17.50 4.62 -15.00
C ASP A 56 -18.79 3.97 -15.56
N SER A 57 -18.80 3.64 -16.86
CA SER A 57 -19.93 2.93 -17.49
C SER A 57 -20.04 1.48 -16.99
N ALA A 58 -21.21 1.11 -16.47
CA ALA A 58 -21.42 -0.15 -15.74
C ALA A 58 -21.17 -1.43 -16.56
N ALA A 59 -20.36 -2.33 -16.01
CA ALA A 59 -20.31 -3.74 -16.39
C ALA A 59 -20.99 -4.61 -15.31
N LEU A 60 -21.84 -5.55 -15.74
CA LEU A 60 -23.02 -6.03 -14.99
C LEU A 60 -22.77 -6.87 -13.70
N ILE A 61 -21.52 -7.16 -13.31
CA ILE A 61 -21.22 -8.32 -12.44
C ILE A 61 -20.78 -7.94 -11.01
N LEU A 62 -20.35 -6.69 -10.74
CA LEU A 62 -19.59 -6.35 -9.53
C LEU A 62 -20.36 -5.71 -8.35
N GLY A 63 -21.70 -5.72 -8.37
CA GLY A 63 -22.51 -5.26 -7.23
C GLY A 63 -22.50 -6.21 -6.00
N LEU A 64 -21.92 -7.41 -6.17
CA LEU A 64 -22.05 -8.56 -5.27
C LEU A 64 -21.12 -8.47 -4.05
N THR A 65 -19.86 -8.10 -4.29
CA THR A 65 -18.81 -8.04 -3.28
C THR A 65 -19.05 -6.92 -2.28
N SER A 66 -19.51 -5.76 -2.75
CA SER A 66 -19.51 -4.54 -1.94
C SER A 66 -20.53 -4.56 -0.81
N LYS A 67 -21.75 -5.08 -1.04
CA LYS A 67 -22.77 -5.20 0.03
C LYS A 67 -22.42 -6.27 1.08
N TYR A 68 -21.65 -7.29 0.70
CA TYR A 68 -21.06 -8.24 1.65
C TYR A 68 -19.94 -7.57 2.47
N VAL A 69 -19.05 -6.81 1.81
CA VAL A 69 -17.98 -6.04 2.47
C VAL A 69 -18.55 -5.05 3.49
N GLU A 70 -19.60 -4.30 3.17
CA GLU A 70 -20.26 -3.40 4.13
C GLU A 70 -20.80 -4.16 5.36
N GLY A 71 -21.42 -5.32 5.14
CA GLY A 71 -22.02 -6.14 6.18
C GLY A 71 -21.01 -6.81 7.11
N VAL A 72 -19.87 -7.26 6.56
CA VAL A 72 -18.83 -7.99 7.30
C VAL A 72 -17.79 -7.06 7.92
N GLN A 73 -17.41 -5.98 7.21
CA GLN A 73 -16.42 -5.02 7.71
C GLN A 73 -17.04 -3.86 8.49
N ASN A 74 -18.38 -3.74 8.52
CA ASN A 74 -19.12 -2.67 9.21
C ASN A 74 -18.72 -1.25 8.73
N ILE A 75 -18.45 -1.15 7.44
CA ILE A 75 -18.04 0.06 6.70
C ILE A 75 -19.15 0.45 5.73
N ILE A 76 -19.21 1.73 5.37
CA ILE A 76 -19.99 2.30 4.27
C ILE A 76 -19.01 3.03 3.34
N PHE A 77 -19.27 3.04 2.04
CA PHE A 77 -18.46 3.79 1.07
C PHE A 77 -19.06 5.18 0.86
N THR A 78 -18.28 6.15 0.41
CA THR A 78 -18.85 7.46 0.04
C THR A 78 -19.58 7.32 -1.30
N ASN A 79 -20.72 7.99 -1.50
CA ASN A 79 -21.37 8.06 -2.82
C ASN A 79 -20.39 8.61 -3.87
N HIS A 80 -20.51 8.16 -5.11
CA HIS A 80 -19.67 8.56 -6.25
C HIS A 80 -18.15 8.59 -6.00
N SER A 81 -17.63 7.56 -5.31
CA SER A 81 -16.22 7.51 -4.91
C SER A 81 -15.50 6.20 -5.24
N VAL A 82 -16.22 5.11 -5.49
CA VAL A 82 -15.63 3.81 -5.80
C VAL A 82 -15.38 3.72 -7.31
N LYS A 83 -14.12 3.51 -7.70
CA LYS A 83 -13.79 3.26 -9.12
C LYS A 83 -14.13 1.82 -9.50
N PHE A 84 -14.99 1.64 -10.50
CA PHE A 84 -15.34 0.33 -11.07
C PHE A 84 -14.66 0.13 -12.42
N LYS A 85 -13.74 -0.84 -12.51
CA LYS A 85 -13.09 -1.23 -13.76
C LYS A 85 -13.65 -2.55 -14.26
N TYR A 86 -14.02 -2.59 -15.54
CA TYR A 86 -14.24 -3.86 -16.23
C TYR A 86 -12.88 -4.52 -16.53
N GLN A 87 -12.75 -5.79 -16.18
CA GLN A 87 -11.56 -6.60 -16.43
C GLN A 87 -11.98 -7.77 -17.33
N GLY A 88 -11.33 -7.88 -18.49
CA GLY A 88 -11.52 -9.01 -19.41
C GLY A 88 -11.00 -10.32 -18.81
N VAL A 89 -11.34 -11.44 -19.44
CA VAL A 89 -10.86 -12.76 -19.02
C VAL A 89 -9.36 -12.88 -19.32
N GLU A 90 -8.57 -13.21 -18.30
CA GLU A 90 -7.13 -13.44 -18.41
C GLU A 90 -6.85 -14.94 -18.58
N ASP A 91 -6.04 -15.32 -19.57
CA ASP A 91 -5.52 -16.70 -19.65
C ASP A 91 -4.38 -16.91 -18.65
N CYS A 92 -4.77 -17.34 -17.45
CA CYS A 92 -3.88 -17.70 -16.35
C CYS A 92 -2.85 -18.79 -16.73
N VAL A 93 -3.12 -19.65 -17.73
CA VAL A 93 -2.20 -20.73 -18.13
C VAL A 93 -1.05 -20.16 -18.94
N THR A 94 -1.34 -19.40 -20.01
CA THR A 94 -0.31 -18.71 -20.80
C THR A 94 0.50 -17.74 -19.94
N ALA A 95 -0.15 -16.96 -19.06
CA ALA A 95 0.53 -16.04 -18.16
C ALA A 95 1.48 -16.73 -17.16
N ARG A 96 1.12 -17.92 -16.66
CA ARG A 96 2.00 -18.78 -15.84
C ARG A 96 3.15 -19.36 -16.65
N ASN A 97 2.87 -19.90 -17.84
CA ASN A 97 3.87 -20.56 -18.70
C ASN A 97 4.97 -19.60 -19.22
N LEU A 98 4.67 -18.30 -19.27
CA LEU A 98 5.59 -17.21 -19.61
C LEU A 98 6.27 -16.56 -18.38
N GLU A 99 5.96 -17.02 -17.16
CA GLU A 99 6.46 -16.47 -15.88
C GLU A 99 6.21 -14.95 -15.68
N LEU A 100 5.14 -14.40 -16.27
CA LEU A 100 4.94 -12.94 -16.40
C LEU A 100 4.88 -12.18 -15.05
N ILE A 101 4.38 -12.83 -13.99
CA ILE A 101 4.17 -12.22 -12.66
C ILE A 101 4.85 -12.98 -11.52
N ALA A 102 5.07 -14.28 -11.69
CA ALA A 102 5.69 -15.16 -10.72
C ALA A 102 6.46 -16.25 -11.45
N ASN A 103 7.71 -16.44 -11.02
CA ASN A 103 8.53 -17.57 -11.44
C ASN A 103 7.95 -18.89 -10.90
N ILE A 104 7.94 -19.94 -11.72
CA ILE A 104 7.27 -21.22 -11.43
C ILE A 104 7.99 -21.97 -10.30
N THR A 105 9.32 -21.82 -10.16
CA THR A 105 10.12 -22.52 -9.14
C THR A 105 10.27 -21.72 -7.83
N ASN A 106 10.25 -20.39 -7.88
CA ASN A 106 10.30 -19.53 -6.69
C ASN A 106 9.32 -18.33 -6.76
N PRO A 107 8.07 -18.51 -6.29
CA PRO A 107 7.05 -17.45 -6.23
C PRO A 107 7.38 -16.26 -5.32
N LYS A 108 8.42 -16.36 -4.48
CA LYS A 108 8.86 -15.31 -3.55
C LYS A 108 10.08 -14.52 -4.05
N SER A 109 10.62 -14.84 -5.22
CA SER A 109 11.78 -14.13 -5.77
C SER A 109 11.46 -12.65 -6.05
N SER A 110 12.38 -11.75 -5.70
CA SER A 110 12.19 -10.30 -5.88
C SER A 110 12.19 -9.87 -7.35
N HIS A 111 12.70 -10.71 -8.25
CA HIS A 111 12.87 -10.43 -9.68
C HIS A 111 11.56 -10.28 -10.47
N SER A 112 10.40 -10.70 -9.93
CA SER A 112 9.09 -10.52 -10.56
C SER A 112 8.26 -9.35 -10.00
N LEU A 113 8.78 -8.55 -9.05
CA LEU A 113 8.04 -7.49 -8.37
C LEU A 113 7.93 -6.18 -9.18
N TYR A 114 7.29 -6.23 -10.33
CA TYR A 114 6.88 -5.03 -11.07
C TYR A 114 5.81 -4.21 -10.32
N ALA A 115 5.81 -2.89 -10.52
CA ALA A 115 4.80 -1.97 -9.99
C ALA A 115 3.37 -2.37 -10.41
N ARG A 116 2.34 -2.01 -9.61
CA ARG A 116 0.95 -2.49 -9.81
C ARG A 116 0.44 -2.26 -11.23
N LEU A 117 0.59 -1.05 -11.76
CA LEU A 117 0.14 -0.71 -13.12
C LEU A 117 0.89 -1.49 -14.20
N LEU A 118 2.20 -1.68 -14.04
CA LEU A 118 3.01 -2.47 -14.98
C LEU A 118 2.56 -3.93 -15.01
N ARG A 119 2.23 -4.52 -13.85
CA ARG A 119 1.64 -5.88 -13.79
C ARG A 119 0.29 -5.97 -14.51
N THR A 120 -0.59 -4.98 -14.33
CA THR A 120 -1.87 -4.95 -15.05
C THR A 120 -1.66 -4.87 -16.56
N ASN A 121 -0.76 -4.00 -17.04
CA ASN A 121 -0.47 -3.93 -18.48
C ASN A 121 0.21 -5.21 -19.00
N ILE A 122 1.02 -5.90 -18.19
CA ILE A 122 1.63 -7.20 -18.56
C ILE A 122 0.59 -8.29 -18.76
N LEU A 123 -0.45 -8.36 -17.91
CA LEU A 123 -1.57 -9.30 -18.07
C LEU A 123 -2.58 -8.86 -19.13
N GLN A 124 -2.64 -7.56 -19.40
CA GLN A 124 -3.60 -6.94 -20.32
C GLN A 124 -2.88 -6.11 -21.38
N PRO A 125 -2.13 -6.75 -22.30
CA PRO A 125 -1.54 -6.06 -23.44
C PRO A 125 -2.63 -5.35 -24.26
N LEU A 126 -2.30 -4.16 -24.77
CA LEU A 126 -3.26 -3.29 -25.45
C LEU A 126 -3.68 -3.88 -26.82
N THR A 127 -4.95 -4.26 -26.95
CA THR A 127 -5.55 -4.80 -28.18
C THR A 127 -6.00 -3.73 -29.18
N GLY A 128 -5.95 -2.44 -28.80
CA GLY A 128 -6.40 -1.31 -29.62
C GLY A 128 -5.27 -0.35 -30.02
N ARG A 129 -5.31 0.17 -31.25
CA ARG A 129 -4.38 1.20 -31.78
C ARG A 129 -4.62 2.60 -31.18
N SER A 130 -4.60 2.74 -29.84
CA SER A 130 -4.84 4.02 -29.15
C SER A 130 -3.58 4.92 -29.15
N ARG A 131 -3.66 6.08 -29.82
CA ARG A 131 -2.52 6.97 -30.11
C ARG A 131 -2.17 7.98 -28.99
N HIS A 132 -2.28 7.60 -27.72
CA HIS A 132 -2.14 8.54 -26.60
C HIS A 132 -0.76 8.51 -25.93
N ALA A 133 -0.32 9.67 -25.43
CA ALA A 133 1.01 10.01 -24.86
C ALA A 133 2.18 10.14 -25.87
N SER A 134 2.62 11.38 -26.13
CA SER A 134 3.67 11.71 -27.12
C SER A 134 5.05 12.07 -26.53
N PHE A 135 5.14 12.32 -25.22
CA PHE A 135 5.87 13.53 -24.77
C PHE A 135 7.17 13.32 -23.99
N LEU A 136 7.47 12.12 -23.49
CA LEU A 136 8.38 11.98 -22.34
C LEU A 136 9.83 11.56 -22.62
N LEU A 137 10.18 11.14 -23.84
CA LEU A 137 11.52 10.62 -24.14
C LEU A 137 12.63 11.68 -24.24
N HIS A 138 12.33 12.97 -24.35
CA HIS A 138 13.35 14.02 -24.52
C HIS A 138 13.97 14.54 -23.20
N LYS A 139 13.54 14.03 -22.03
CA LYS A 139 14.06 14.45 -20.70
C LYS A 139 14.59 13.26 -19.89
N HIS A 140 15.66 12.63 -20.37
CA HIS A 140 16.22 11.37 -19.84
C HIS A 140 16.48 11.33 -18.31
N ASN A 141 16.75 12.47 -17.65
CA ASN A 141 17.13 12.50 -16.23
C ASN A 141 16.00 12.85 -15.25
N PHE A 142 14.76 13.10 -15.71
CA PHE A 142 13.72 13.71 -14.86
C PHE A 142 12.91 12.75 -13.99
N GLY A 143 12.66 11.52 -14.43
CA GLY A 143 11.74 10.60 -13.74
C GLY A 143 12.31 9.97 -12.47
N GLN A 144 13.49 9.36 -12.57
CA GLN A 144 13.97 8.38 -11.58
C GLN A 144 14.25 8.93 -10.17
N LEU A 145 14.58 10.24 -10.07
CA LEU A 145 14.83 10.91 -8.79
C LEU A 145 13.54 11.39 -8.12
N ALA A 146 12.55 11.83 -8.90
CA ALA A 146 11.27 12.30 -8.37
C ALA A 146 10.32 11.16 -7.98
N MET A 147 10.35 10.02 -8.69
CA MET A 147 9.37 8.95 -8.49
C MET A 147 9.54 8.20 -7.15
N LYS A 148 10.76 8.15 -6.58
CA LYS A 148 11.04 7.45 -5.30
C LYS A 148 10.38 8.06 -4.05
N SER A 149 9.85 9.29 -4.13
CA SER A 149 9.23 9.99 -3.00
C SER A 149 7.70 9.93 -2.93
N PHE A 150 7.03 9.25 -3.88
CA PHE A 150 5.57 9.12 -3.83
C PHE A 150 5.12 8.02 -2.87
N GLN A 151 4.14 8.35 -2.02
CA GLN A 151 3.43 7.38 -1.20
C GLN A 151 2.36 6.64 -2.04
N ASP A 152 1.83 5.54 -1.52
CA ASP A 152 0.75 4.77 -2.15
C ASP A 152 -0.57 5.56 -2.11
N ILE A 153 -0.81 6.35 -3.16
CA ILE A 153 -1.99 7.22 -3.31
C ILE A 153 -3.28 6.38 -3.31
N ASP A 154 -3.25 5.17 -3.91
CA ASP A 154 -4.41 4.27 -3.92
C ASP A 154 -4.77 3.81 -2.50
N HIS A 155 -3.78 3.56 -1.63
CA HIS A 155 -4.02 3.24 -0.22
C HIS A 155 -4.63 4.43 0.54
N LEU A 156 -4.16 5.66 0.29
CA LEU A 156 -4.74 6.87 0.86
C LEU A 156 -6.21 7.04 0.41
N ILE A 157 -6.48 6.93 -0.89
CA ILE A 157 -7.83 7.00 -1.45
C ILE A 157 -8.73 5.92 -0.82
N SER A 158 -8.26 4.68 -0.73
CA SER A 158 -8.99 3.57 -0.10
C SER A 158 -9.32 3.84 1.37
N ALA A 159 -8.45 4.54 2.10
CA ALA A 159 -8.69 4.90 3.49
C ALA A 159 -9.67 6.08 3.62
N LEU A 160 -9.57 7.10 2.77
CA LEU A 160 -10.48 8.25 2.75
C LEU A 160 -11.92 7.87 2.41
N ILE A 161 -12.13 6.94 1.47
CA ILE A 161 -13.47 6.55 1.00
C ILE A 161 -14.27 5.76 2.06
N LYS A 162 -13.57 4.96 2.89
CA LYS A 162 -14.19 4.07 3.87
C LYS A 162 -14.68 4.87 5.08
N ILE A 163 -15.97 4.78 5.36
CA ILE A 163 -16.62 5.39 6.53
C ILE A 163 -17.02 4.26 7.48
N PRO A 164 -16.46 4.16 8.71
CA PRO A 164 -16.94 3.18 9.69
C PRO A 164 -18.34 3.57 10.17
N ARG A 165 -19.21 2.58 10.40
CA ARG A 165 -20.60 2.84 10.86
C ARG A 165 -20.71 3.36 12.30
N ARG A 166 -19.62 3.35 13.07
CA ARG A 166 -19.59 3.86 14.45
C ARG A 166 -18.41 4.82 14.58
N PRO A 167 -18.62 6.07 15.04
CA PRO A 167 -17.53 6.98 15.34
C PRO A 167 -16.69 6.42 16.50
N SER A 168 -15.40 6.66 16.48
CA SER A 168 -14.46 6.28 17.54
C SER A 168 -13.28 7.25 17.57
N VAL A 169 -12.66 7.41 18.73
CA VAL A 169 -11.44 8.24 18.89
C VAL A 169 -10.32 7.76 17.96
N GLN A 170 -10.23 6.45 17.73
CA GLN A 170 -9.29 5.85 16.77
C GLN A 170 -9.58 6.30 15.33
N GLN A 171 -10.85 6.45 14.93
CA GLN A 171 -11.19 6.99 13.62
C GLN A 171 -10.80 8.46 13.51
N SER A 172 -11.00 9.28 14.54
CA SER A 172 -10.55 10.69 14.56
C SER A 172 -9.03 10.79 14.44
N GLU A 173 -8.29 9.93 15.14
CA GLU A 173 -6.84 9.78 14.99
C GLU A 173 -6.44 9.40 13.56
N HIS A 174 -7.13 8.42 12.94
CA HIS A 174 -6.88 8.02 11.56
C HIS A 174 -7.22 9.13 10.56
N ASN A 175 -8.33 9.85 10.74
CA ASN A 175 -8.73 10.99 9.94
C ASN A 175 -7.64 12.07 9.89
N ILE A 176 -7.09 12.46 11.05
CA ILE A 176 -5.97 13.42 11.14
C ILE A 176 -4.74 12.89 10.40
N ASN A 177 -4.39 11.62 10.58
CA ASN A 177 -3.28 10.99 9.85
C ASN A 177 -3.52 10.97 8.32
N HIS A 178 -4.74 10.75 7.85
CA HIS A 178 -5.06 10.76 6.42
C HIS A 178 -4.99 12.16 5.82
N ALA A 179 -5.43 13.20 6.53
CA ALA A 179 -5.27 14.59 6.12
C ALA A 179 -3.78 15.00 6.03
N ILE A 180 -2.97 14.62 7.02
CA ILE A 180 -1.50 14.76 7.00
C ILE A 180 -0.88 14.04 5.79
N MET A 181 -1.29 12.80 5.53
CA MET A 181 -0.73 11.97 4.46
C MET A 181 -1.11 12.52 3.08
N LEU A 182 -2.31 13.08 2.92
CA LEU A 182 -2.74 13.80 1.73
C LEU A 182 -1.90 15.07 1.52
N LYS A 183 -1.71 15.90 2.56
CA LYS A 183 -0.84 17.09 2.51
C LYS A 183 0.59 16.74 2.06
N HIS A 184 1.15 15.65 2.59
CA HIS A 184 2.48 15.18 2.19
C HIS A 184 2.51 14.70 0.73
N THR A 185 1.47 14.00 0.29
CA THR A 185 1.29 13.52 -1.09
C THR A 185 1.21 14.68 -2.09
N LEU A 186 0.45 15.75 -1.79
CA LEU A 186 0.40 16.94 -2.66
C LEU A 186 1.77 17.65 -2.69
N LYS A 187 2.44 17.78 -1.55
CA LYS A 187 3.79 18.38 -1.48
C LYS A 187 4.82 17.61 -2.32
N SER A 188 4.73 16.28 -2.41
CA SER A 188 5.61 15.48 -3.28
C SER A 188 5.23 15.53 -4.77
N ILE A 189 4.01 15.97 -5.13
CA ILE A 189 3.62 16.25 -6.52
C ILE A 189 4.26 17.56 -7.03
N LYS A 190 4.52 18.56 -6.18
CA LYS A 190 5.06 19.88 -6.62
C LYS A 190 6.31 19.83 -7.52
N PRO A 191 7.36 19.04 -7.22
CA PRO A 191 8.52 18.91 -8.10
C PRO A 191 8.16 18.35 -9.48
N LEU A 192 7.16 17.46 -9.55
CA LEU A 192 6.64 16.90 -10.79
C LEU A 192 5.90 17.94 -11.64
N VAL A 193 5.14 18.83 -10.99
CA VAL A 193 4.49 19.96 -11.68
C VAL A 193 5.54 20.90 -12.28
N ALA A 194 6.57 21.25 -11.52
CA ALA A 194 7.68 22.07 -12.00
C ALA A 194 8.46 21.39 -13.15
N ALA A 195 8.66 20.06 -13.07
CA ALA A 195 9.32 19.26 -14.11
C ALA A 195 8.59 19.27 -15.46
N LEU A 196 7.26 19.19 -15.41
CA LEU A 196 6.38 19.12 -16.57
C LEU A 196 6.16 20.49 -17.22
N GLY A 197 6.41 21.59 -16.50
CA GLY A 197 6.41 22.95 -17.04
C GLY A 197 5.00 23.52 -17.27
N SER A 198 4.86 24.42 -18.24
CA SER A 198 3.63 25.18 -18.52
C SER A 198 2.49 24.38 -19.18
N CYS A 199 2.44 23.06 -18.96
CA CYS A 199 1.33 22.22 -19.37
C CYS A 199 0.09 22.52 -18.52
N GLN A 200 -0.69 23.53 -18.89
CA GLN A 200 -1.99 23.82 -18.29
C GLN A 200 -2.93 22.61 -18.51
N ASN A 201 -3.02 21.75 -17.51
CA ASN A 201 -3.87 20.57 -17.50
C ASN A 201 -4.85 20.69 -16.33
N ALA A 202 -6.11 20.29 -16.53
CA ALA A 202 -7.16 20.35 -15.52
C ALA A 202 -6.75 19.67 -14.20
N LEU A 203 -5.94 18.61 -14.28
CA LEU A 203 -5.37 17.92 -13.11
C LEU A 203 -4.51 18.84 -12.22
N LEU A 204 -3.74 19.76 -12.80
CA LEU A 204 -2.90 20.68 -12.01
C LEU A 204 -3.71 21.76 -11.30
N VAL A 205 -4.78 22.25 -11.95
CA VAL A 205 -5.72 23.19 -11.33
C VAL A 205 -6.42 22.51 -10.16
N ALA A 206 -6.88 21.28 -10.36
CA ALA A 206 -7.57 20.52 -9.33
C ALA A 206 -6.64 20.09 -8.16
N VAL A 207 -5.35 19.82 -8.42
CA VAL A 207 -4.35 19.61 -7.35
C VAL A 207 -4.16 20.86 -6.48
N ARG A 208 -4.17 22.07 -7.07
CA ARG A 208 -4.06 23.33 -6.29
C ARG A 208 -5.24 23.53 -5.34
N TRP A 209 -6.46 23.22 -5.78
CA TRP A 209 -7.65 23.31 -4.94
C TRP A 209 -7.53 22.45 -3.66
N PHE A 210 -6.98 21.22 -3.77
CA PHE A 210 -6.71 20.40 -2.59
C PHE A 210 -5.65 21.01 -1.67
N GLU A 211 -4.63 21.67 -2.22
CA GLU A 211 -3.60 22.33 -1.40
C GLU A 211 -4.16 23.53 -0.64
N GLU A 212 -4.95 24.37 -1.30
CA GLU A 212 -5.65 25.51 -0.70
C GLU A 212 -6.56 25.03 0.44
N ARG A 213 -7.46 24.06 0.16
CA ARG A 213 -8.40 23.55 1.17
C ARG A 213 -7.73 22.85 2.35
N ILE A 214 -6.58 22.20 2.14
CA ILE A 214 -5.79 21.62 3.23
C ILE A 214 -5.06 22.70 4.03
N HIS A 215 -4.56 23.75 3.40
CA HIS A 215 -3.85 24.83 4.10
C HIS A 215 -4.76 25.65 5.03
N GLU A 216 -6.05 25.76 4.69
CA GLU A 216 -7.08 26.36 5.57
C GLU A 216 -7.31 25.57 6.88
N VAL A 217 -7.08 24.25 6.87
CA VAL A 217 -7.47 23.34 7.97
C VAL A 217 -6.29 22.69 8.69
N ILE A 218 -5.15 22.53 8.02
CA ILE A 218 -3.95 21.85 8.53
C ILE A 218 -2.77 22.82 8.58
N ASN A 219 -2.25 23.07 9.79
CA ASN A 219 -1.10 23.95 10.05
C ASN A 219 0.08 23.62 9.15
N GLU A 220 0.82 24.63 8.67
CA GLU A 220 1.88 24.44 7.69
C GLU A 220 3.01 23.52 8.20
N ASP A 221 3.37 23.64 9.47
CA ASP A 221 4.42 22.84 10.14
C ASP A 221 4.09 21.35 10.30
N ALA A 222 2.82 20.97 10.12
CA ALA A 222 2.39 19.58 10.20
C ALA A 222 3.01 18.77 9.03
N THR A 223 4.17 18.15 9.30
CA THR A 223 4.98 17.35 8.37
C THR A 223 5.19 15.93 8.90
N TYR A 224 5.05 14.93 8.03
CA TYR A 224 5.06 13.51 8.42
C TYR A 224 6.32 13.12 9.22
N GLN A 225 6.11 12.64 10.45
CA GLN A 225 7.15 12.17 11.36
C GLN A 225 7.35 10.65 11.32
N LYS A 226 8.57 10.17 11.58
CA LYS A 226 8.90 8.74 11.62
C LYS A 226 8.84 8.11 13.02
N SER A 227 9.03 8.89 14.08
CA SER A 227 9.02 8.38 15.46
C SER A 227 7.58 8.31 15.99
N ALA A 228 7.30 7.33 16.87
CA ALA A 228 5.96 7.17 17.45
C ALA A 228 5.50 8.41 18.24
N LEU A 229 6.42 9.04 18.99
CA LEU A 229 6.17 10.31 19.67
C LEU A 229 6.03 11.47 18.68
N GLY A 230 6.88 11.54 17.65
CA GLY A 230 6.79 12.58 16.62
C GLY A 230 5.44 12.55 15.89
N LEU A 231 4.93 11.36 15.55
CA LEU A 231 3.58 11.20 14.99
C LEU A 231 2.49 11.64 15.98
N ARG A 232 2.64 11.35 17.28
CA ARG A 232 1.69 11.74 18.33
C ARG A 232 1.64 13.26 18.49
N ASN A 233 2.80 13.90 18.60
CA ASN A 233 2.95 15.36 18.67
C ASN A 233 2.39 16.01 17.39
N GLN A 234 2.77 15.50 16.21
CA GLN A 234 2.30 16.03 14.93
C GLN A 234 0.76 16.04 14.85
N ARG A 235 0.10 14.95 15.24
CA ARG A 235 -1.38 14.88 15.27
C ARG A 235 -1.99 15.92 16.20
N CYS A 236 -1.40 16.14 17.37
CA CYS A 236 -1.88 17.13 18.34
C CYS A 236 -1.94 18.56 17.75
N TYR A 237 -0.89 18.93 17.00
CA TYR A 237 -0.73 20.25 16.41
C TYR A 237 -1.10 20.31 14.90
N ALA A 238 -1.77 19.28 14.36
CA ALA A 238 -2.06 19.20 12.93
C ALA A 238 -3.20 20.13 12.49
N ALA A 239 -4.35 20.08 13.17
CA ALA A 239 -5.51 20.91 12.86
C ALA A 239 -5.23 22.40 13.11
N GLY A 240 -6.00 23.29 12.49
CA GLY A 240 -5.85 24.74 12.59
C GLY A 240 -6.00 25.33 14.02
N VAL A 241 -6.00 26.66 14.07
CA VAL A 241 -6.15 27.43 15.32
C VAL A 241 -7.61 27.41 15.77
N ASN A 242 -7.84 27.07 17.04
CA ASN A 242 -9.16 27.11 17.67
C ASN A 242 -8.94 27.27 19.17
N GLY A 243 -9.45 28.36 19.75
CA GLY A 243 -9.15 28.72 21.14
C GLY A 243 -9.48 27.65 22.18
N LEU A 244 -10.45 26.76 21.92
CA LEU A 244 -10.72 25.62 22.81
C LEU A 244 -9.71 24.47 22.60
N LEU A 245 -9.33 24.20 21.34
CA LEU A 245 -8.34 23.19 20.99
C LEU A 245 -6.95 23.55 21.53
N ASP A 246 -6.64 24.84 21.58
CA ASP A 246 -5.36 25.36 22.07
C ASP A 246 -5.23 25.22 23.60
N VAL A 247 -6.33 25.24 24.36
CA VAL A 247 -6.35 24.87 25.79
C VAL A 247 -5.98 23.39 25.98
N ALA A 248 -6.61 22.47 25.23
CA ALA A 248 -6.31 21.04 25.32
C ALA A 248 -4.86 20.71 24.89
N ARG A 249 -4.35 21.42 23.87
CA ARG A 249 -2.93 21.39 23.45
C ARG A 249 -1.99 21.87 24.54
N GLN A 250 -2.32 22.97 25.21
CA GLN A 250 -1.53 23.51 26.32
C GLN A 250 -1.46 22.50 27.47
N THR A 251 -2.58 21.90 27.87
CA THR A 251 -2.60 20.83 28.89
C THR A 251 -1.77 19.60 28.49
N TYR A 252 -1.81 19.21 27.21
CA TYR A 252 -0.96 18.14 26.68
C TYR A 252 0.53 18.48 26.73
N LYS A 253 0.91 19.72 26.37
CA LYS A 253 2.29 20.22 26.44
C LYS A 253 2.79 20.24 27.89
N GLU A 254 2.05 20.89 28.79
CA GLU A 254 2.39 20.98 30.22
C GLU A 254 2.59 19.59 30.82
N THR A 255 1.72 18.63 30.49
CA THR A 255 1.87 17.25 31.01
C THR A 255 3.07 16.49 30.40
N ILE A 256 3.58 16.90 29.23
CA ILE A 256 4.87 16.39 28.71
C ILE A 256 6.04 17.05 29.43
N ASP A 257 6.00 18.37 29.60
CA ASP A 257 7.05 19.12 30.29
C ASP A 257 7.20 18.65 31.75
N ASP A 258 6.07 18.43 32.45
CA ASP A 258 5.96 17.74 33.75
C ASP A 258 6.70 16.38 33.79
N ILE A 259 6.60 15.57 32.72
CA ILE A 259 7.23 14.25 32.66
C ILE A 259 8.74 14.38 32.49
N TYR A 260 9.20 15.35 31.70
CA TYR A 260 10.63 15.63 31.56
C TYR A 260 11.22 16.14 32.87
N GLU A 261 10.51 17.01 33.61
CA GLU A 261 10.93 17.48 34.94
C GLU A 261 10.99 16.33 35.95
N LEU A 262 9.96 15.47 36.01
CA LEU A 262 9.94 14.29 36.86
C LEU A 262 11.10 13.32 36.56
N VAL A 263 11.46 13.16 35.28
CA VAL A 263 12.64 12.36 34.89
C VAL A 263 13.94 13.04 35.31
N GLY A 264 14.04 14.37 35.26
CA GLY A 264 15.15 15.13 35.81
C GLY A 264 15.34 14.87 37.31
N GLN A 265 14.25 14.99 38.08
CA GLN A 265 14.24 14.71 39.53
C GLN A 265 14.66 13.27 39.85
N TYR A 266 14.28 12.28 39.02
CA TYR A 266 14.76 10.89 39.17
C TYR A 266 16.26 10.73 38.83
N ILE A 267 16.79 11.47 37.86
CA ILE A 267 18.23 11.45 37.54
C ILE A 267 19.04 12.08 38.68
N GLU A 268 18.59 13.20 39.24
CA GLU A 268 19.26 13.88 40.35
C GLU A 268 19.24 13.06 41.64
N SER A 269 18.09 12.46 41.99
CA SER A 269 17.94 11.66 43.23
C SER A 269 18.61 10.29 43.18
N THR A 270 18.77 9.68 42.00
CA THR A 270 19.35 8.32 41.87
C THR A 270 20.77 8.30 41.30
N GLY A 271 21.22 9.38 40.67
CA GLY A 271 22.51 9.44 39.95
C GLY A 271 22.58 8.59 38.68
N ILE A 272 21.51 7.86 38.31
CA ILE A 272 21.47 6.97 37.14
C ILE A 272 21.06 7.79 35.91
N GLN A 273 21.72 7.57 34.77
CA GLN A 273 21.23 8.15 33.51
C GLN A 273 19.99 7.42 33.02
N ILE A 274 18.85 8.11 33.11
CA ILE A 274 17.55 7.60 32.67
C ILE A 274 17.20 8.22 31.32
N LYS A 275 16.80 7.37 30.36
CA LYS A 275 16.29 7.78 29.05
C LYS A 275 14.79 7.52 28.98
N LEU A 276 14.02 8.58 28.76
CA LEU A 276 12.59 8.52 28.50
C LEU A 276 12.35 7.99 27.07
N GLN A 277 11.54 6.93 26.94
CA GLN A 277 11.11 6.38 25.65
C GLN A 277 9.58 6.30 25.58
N PHE A 278 9.02 6.40 24.36
CA PHE A 278 7.58 6.29 24.12
C PHE A 278 7.27 5.12 23.18
N ASN A 279 6.31 4.29 23.57
CA ASN A 279 5.78 3.18 22.76
C ASN A 279 4.24 3.24 22.79
N PRO A 280 3.53 3.22 21.64
CA PRO A 280 2.07 3.28 21.60
C PRO A 280 1.35 2.27 22.50
N ALA A 281 1.92 1.08 22.72
CA ALA A 281 1.29 0.04 23.54
C ALA A 281 1.50 0.19 25.05
N SER A 282 2.56 0.90 25.49
CA SER A 282 2.96 0.98 26.91
C SER A 282 3.19 2.40 27.41
N GLY A 283 2.89 3.42 26.59
CA GLY A 283 3.10 4.81 26.92
C GLY A 283 4.57 5.21 27.04
N PHE A 284 4.79 6.30 27.78
CA PHE A 284 6.11 6.71 28.26
C PHE A 284 6.62 5.73 29.32
N HIS A 285 7.85 5.27 29.12
CA HIS A 285 8.54 4.33 29.99
C HIS A 285 10.00 4.74 30.14
N LEU A 286 10.60 4.37 31.28
CA LEU A 286 11.96 4.72 31.61
C LEU A 286 12.90 3.60 31.15
N THR A 287 14.07 3.97 30.64
CA THR A 287 15.09 3.01 30.19
C THR A 287 16.46 3.43 30.66
N THR A 288 17.27 2.47 31.11
CA THR A 288 18.71 2.68 31.34
C THR A 288 19.54 1.55 30.72
N SER A 289 20.85 1.76 30.62
CA SER A 289 21.79 0.75 30.11
C SER A 289 22.19 -0.20 31.24
N THR A 290 22.23 -1.50 30.96
CA THR A 290 22.79 -2.47 31.93
C THR A 290 24.26 -2.20 32.23
N ASP A 291 24.97 -1.58 31.29
CA ASP A 291 26.40 -1.28 31.40
C ASP A 291 26.69 -0.14 32.42
N GLN A 292 25.67 0.50 32.99
CA GLN A 292 25.79 1.55 34.02
C GLN A 292 25.48 1.06 35.45
N LEU A 293 24.98 -0.17 35.59
CA LEU A 293 24.74 -0.79 36.89
C LEU A 293 25.90 -1.75 37.15
N ASN A 294 26.78 -1.38 38.07
CA ASN A 294 27.80 -2.30 38.59
C ASN A 294 27.09 -3.51 39.22
N ASP A 295 27.76 -4.66 39.33
CA ASP A 295 27.19 -5.94 39.84
C ASP A 295 26.70 -5.91 41.32
N GLN A 296 26.71 -4.73 41.97
CA GLN A 296 26.18 -4.49 43.32
C GLN A 296 25.21 -3.29 43.41
N SER A 297 24.87 -2.65 42.28
CA SER A 297 23.94 -1.52 42.23
C SER A 297 22.51 -2.01 41.98
N GLU A 298 21.78 -2.35 43.04
CA GLU A 298 20.33 -2.62 42.93
C GLU A 298 19.59 -1.35 42.46
N LEU A 299 18.65 -1.51 41.53
CA LEU A 299 17.76 -0.42 41.12
C LEU A 299 16.91 0.02 42.32
N PRO A 300 16.84 1.33 42.64
CA PRO A 300 16.05 1.81 43.77
C PRO A 300 14.59 1.33 43.70
N LEU A 301 14.03 0.92 44.86
CA LEU A 301 12.70 0.30 44.99
C LEU A 301 11.53 1.17 44.47
N ILE A 302 11.76 2.45 44.18
CA ILE A 302 10.83 3.36 43.49
C ILE A 302 10.51 2.89 42.05
N PHE A 303 11.41 2.10 41.43
CA PHE A 303 11.26 1.57 40.08
C PHE A 303 10.63 0.17 40.07
N ILE A 304 9.38 0.11 39.59
CA ILE A 304 8.57 -1.10 39.43
C ILE A 304 8.60 -1.59 37.97
N ASN A 305 8.09 -2.81 37.74
CA ASN A 305 7.98 -3.45 36.41
C ASN A 305 9.32 -3.46 35.64
N VAL A 306 10.41 -3.81 36.32
CA VAL A 306 11.75 -3.89 35.72
C VAL A 306 11.81 -5.07 34.74
N VAL A 307 11.87 -4.78 33.44
CA VAL A 307 12.01 -5.76 32.36
C VAL A 307 13.39 -5.61 31.70
N ARG A 308 14.23 -6.63 31.82
CA ARG A 308 15.56 -6.69 31.17
C ARG A 308 15.43 -7.15 29.72
N LYS A 309 15.87 -6.32 28.77
CA LYS A 309 15.97 -6.63 27.33
C LYS A 309 17.41 -6.48 26.85
N ARG A 310 18.16 -7.60 26.80
CA ARG A 310 19.59 -7.63 26.43
C ARG A 310 20.42 -6.64 27.28
N LYS A 311 20.79 -5.49 26.70
CA LYS A 311 21.61 -4.42 27.29
C LYS A 311 20.81 -3.24 27.87
N THR A 312 19.49 -3.29 27.84
CA THR A 312 18.64 -2.23 28.41
C THR A 312 17.69 -2.78 29.46
N LEU A 313 17.51 -2.03 30.53
CA LEU A 313 16.47 -2.26 31.54
C LEU A 313 15.36 -1.24 31.30
N THR A 314 14.12 -1.72 31.21
CA THR A 314 12.92 -0.90 31.10
C THR A 314 12.16 -0.95 32.43
N PHE A 315 11.69 0.19 32.94
CA PHE A 315 10.98 0.26 34.22
C PHE A 315 10.00 1.46 34.26
N THR A 316 9.16 1.48 35.28
CA THR A 316 8.15 2.53 35.56
C THR A 316 8.16 2.88 37.05
N THR A 317 7.44 3.91 37.49
CA THR A 317 7.27 4.23 38.92
C THR A 317 5.82 4.05 39.38
N LEU A 318 5.63 3.73 40.66
CA LEU A 318 4.32 3.48 41.27
C LEU A 318 4.04 4.55 42.32
N GLU A 319 2.92 5.25 42.21
CA GLU A 319 2.09 5.62 43.38
C GLU A 319 0.75 6.23 42.96
N LEU A 320 -0.34 5.63 43.47
CA LEU A 320 -1.43 6.24 44.25
C LEU A 320 -2.55 5.21 44.46
N VAL A 321 -2.27 4.10 45.17
CA VAL A 321 -3.32 3.19 45.64
C VAL A 321 -3.77 3.64 47.03
N ARG A 322 -4.61 4.69 47.10
CA ARG A 322 -5.29 5.06 48.35
C ARG A 322 -6.78 4.70 48.31
N LYS A 323 -7.13 3.74 49.16
CA LYS A 323 -8.46 3.39 49.67
C LYS A 323 -9.50 2.92 48.66
N LYS A 324 -9.52 1.60 48.43
CA LYS A 324 -10.78 0.81 48.51
C LYS A 324 -10.47 -0.60 49.02
N LYS A 325 -11.12 -0.96 50.14
CA LYS A 325 -11.02 -2.24 50.89
C LYS A 325 -9.68 -2.51 51.58
N PHE A 326 -9.66 -2.35 52.90
CA PHE A 326 -9.65 -3.50 53.82
C PHE A 326 -10.34 -3.07 55.11
N HIS A 327 -11.64 -3.36 55.19
CA HIS A 327 -12.22 -3.80 56.45
C HIS A 327 -11.81 -5.28 56.58
N ASP A 328 -11.51 -5.70 57.80
CA ASP A 328 -11.42 -7.10 58.22
C ASP A 328 -10.31 -7.95 57.57
N THR A 329 -9.11 -7.92 58.15
CA THR A 329 -8.47 -9.09 58.83
C THR A 329 -7.04 -8.75 59.26
N GLU A 330 -6.65 -9.18 60.45
CA GLU A 330 -5.32 -8.95 61.01
C GLU A 330 -4.28 -9.88 60.38
N THR A 331 -3.23 -9.34 59.77
CA THR A 331 -1.92 -10.01 59.72
C THR A 331 -0.82 -8.96 59.65
N SER A 332 0.12 -9.02 60.60
CA SER A 332 1.19 -8.05 60.76
C SER A 332 2.21 -8.11 59.61
N LEU A 333 2.37 -7.00 58.89
CA LEU A 333 3.58 -6.67 58.14
C LEU A 333 4.01 -5.26 58.53
N GLU A 334 5.32 -5.08 58.68
CA GLU A 334 5.91 -3.98 59.43
C GLU A 334 5.70 -2.62 58.77
N LYS A 335 5.48 -1.60 59.60
CA LYS A 335 5.41 -0.21 59.15
C LYS A 335 6.82 0.25 58.78
N VAL A 336 7.02 0.56 57.50
CA VAL A 336 8.07 1.50 57.10
C VAL A 336 7.41 2.87 57.07
N ASP A 337 7.62 3.65 58.13
CA ASP A 337 7.16 5.04 58.19
C ASP A 337 7.99 5.87 57.19
N PHE A 338 7.42 6.12 56.00
CA PHE A 338 7.97 7.07 55.05
C PHE A 338 7.57 8.48 55.50
N ASP A 339 8.58 9.29 55.79
CA ASP A 339 8.43 10.54 56.53
C ASP A 339 7.53 11.56 55.81
N HIS A 340 6.67 12.24 56.57
CA HIS A 340 5.67 13.16 56.04
C HIS A 340 6.28 14.52 55.66
N THR A 341 7.07 14.57 54.57
CA THR A 341 7.44 15.82 53.91
C THR A 341 6.85 15.91 52.50
N SER A 342 6.34 17.10 52.16
CA SER A 342 5.48 17.33 51.01
C SER A 342 6.23 17.22 49.67
N PHE A 343 5.92 16.19 48.90
CA PHE A 343 6.17 16.17 47.46
C PHE A 343 5.00 15.48 46.74
N ASP A 344 4.24 16.26 45.97
CA ASP A 344 3.02 15.83 45.27
C ASP A 344 3.37 15.14 43.93
N HIS A 345 4.33 14.20 43.97
CA HIS A 345 4.89 13.54 42.78
C HIS A 345 3.86 12.60 42.13
N THR A 346 3.09 13.13 41.19
CA THR A 346 2.19 12.38 40.32
C THR A 346 2.95 11.24 39.61
N SER A 347 2.50 9.99 39.73
CA SER A 347 3.26 8.85 39.20
C SER A 347 3.30 8.80 37.66
N MET A 348 4.31 8.14 37.08
CA MET A 348 4.46 8.00 35.62
C MET A 348 3.23 7.37 34.96
N ILE A 349 2.50 6.50 35.67
CA ILE A 349 1.25 5.91 35.19
C ILE A 349 0.13 6.96 35.11
N GLN A 350 -0.01 7.80 36.15
CA GLN A 350 -0.99 8.89 36.17
C GLN A 350 -0.69 9.94 35.10
N LYS A 351 0.58 10.35 34.94
CA LYS A 351 0.99 11.28 33.86
C LYS A 351 0.70 10.69 32.47
N ASN A 352 0.95 9.39 32.25
CA ASN A 352 0.57 8.69 31.01
C ASN A 352 -0.95 8.70 30.75
N ASN A 353 -1.77 8.46 31.78
CA ASN A 353 -3.23 8.51 31.66
C ASN A 353 -3.70 9.92 31.29
N LYS A 354 -3.25 10.95 32.02
CA LYS A 354 -3.54 12.37 31.73
C LYS A 354 -3.15 12.75 30.29
N ILE A 355 -1.97 12.32 29.83
CA ILE A 355 -1.52 12.50 28.43
C ILE A 355 -2.41 11.81 27.40
N ASN A 356 -3.03 10.68 27.73
CA ASN A 356 -3.97 9.98 26.83
C ASN A 356 -5.36 10.64 26.85
N GLU A 357 -5.79 11.17 27.99
CA GLU A 357 -7.03 11.93 28.15
C GLU A 357 -6.99 13.24 27.36
N SER A 358 -5.97 14.10 27.59
CA SER A 358 -5.83 15.37 26.86
C SER A 358 -5.70 15.19 25.35
N LEU A 359 -5.09 14.09 24.88
CA LEU A 359 -5.04 13.80 23.44
C LEU A 359 -6.34 13.24 22.87
N THR A 360 -7.10 12.49 23.66
CA THR A 360 -8.45 12.06 23.27
C THR A 360 -9.35 13.27 23.06
N GLU A 361 -9.26 14.25 23.96
CA GLU A 361 -9.93 15.55 23.83
C GLU A 361 -9.48 16.30 22.57
N VAL A 362 -8.17 16.49 22.36
CA VAL A 362 -7.62 17.12 21.14
C VAL A 362 -8.11 16.43 19.86
N TYR A 363 -8.17 15.10 19.81
CA TYR A 363 -8.68 14.36 18.65
C TYR A 363 -10.17 14.59 18.43
N LEU A 364 -11.00 14.53 19.48
CA LEU A 364 -12.45 14.74 19.39
C LEU A 364 -12.79 16.18 18.99
N MET A 365 -12.05 17.16 19.50
CA MET A 365 -12.22 18.57 19.14
C MET A 365 -11.77 18.87 17.69
N SER A 366 -10.73 18.20 17.23
CA SER A 366 -10.26 18.29 15.83
C SER A 366 -11.17 17.56 14.85
N ASP A 367 -11.90 16.52 15.30
CA ASP A 367 -12.64 15.59 14.43
C ASP A 367 -13.62 16.32 13.50
N LYS A 368 -14.36 17.32 14.01
CA LYS A 368 -15.34 18.06 13.20
C LYS A 368 -14.69 18.72 11.97
N THR A 369 -13.69 19.58 12.18
CA THR A 369 -13.04 20.33 11.09
C THR A 369 -12.27 19.42 10.14
N ILE A 370 -11.68 18.34 10.66
CA ILE A 370 -10.98 17.33 9.86
C ILE A 370 -11.97 16.48 9.05
N ALA A 371 -13.14 16.14 9.60
CA ALA A 371 -14.20 15.43 8.90
C ALA A 371 -14.83 16.28 7.79
N GLU A 372 -15.01 17.58 8.03
CA GLU A 372 -15.41 18.56 7.00
C GLU A 372 -14.39 18.57 5.84
N LEU A 373 -13.10 18.74 6.13
CA LEU A 373 -12.02 18.64 5.12
C LEU A 373 -12.05 17.32 4.35
N ILE A 374 -12.21 16.18 5.04
CA ILE A 374 -12.26 14.86 4.40
C ILE A 374 -13.50 14.72 3.51
N ASN A 375 -14.65 15.31 3.88
CA ASN A 375 -15.85 15.31 3.06
C ASN A 375 -15.70 16.17 1.80
N ASP A 376 -15.02 17.32 1.89
CA ASP A 376 -14.69 18.13 0.71
C ASP A 376 -13.75 17.36 -0.22
N VAL A 377 -12.69 16.76 0.33
CA VAL A 377 -11.75 15.89 -0.43
C VAL A 377 -12.48 14.73 -1.11
N ARG A 378 -13.46 14.12 -0.43
CA ARG A 378 -14.30 13.03 -0.96
C ARG A 378 -15.13 13.48 -2.16
N SER A 379 -15.68 14.70 -2.16
CA SER A 379 -16.44 15.22 -3.31
C SER A 379 -15.59 15.34 -4.58
N ALA A 380 -14.28 15.56 -4.42
CA ALA A 380 -13.30 15.69 -5.50
C ALA A 380 -12.47 14.41 -5.74
N ILE A 381 -12.79 13.28 -5.10
CA ILE A 381 -11.94 12.06 -5.06
C ILE A 381 -11.57 11.49 -6.45
N GLY A 382 -12.41 11.69 -7.46
CA GLY A 382 -12.13 11.30 -8.84
C GLY A 382 -10.86 11.96 -9.42
N ILE A 383 -10.51 13.17 -8.98
CA ILE A 383 -9.25 13.84 -9.35
C ILE A 383 -8.05 13.11 -8.74
N LEU A 384 -8.14 12.66 -7.48
CA LEU A 384 -7.07 11.91 -6.84
C LEU A 384 -6.83 10.57 -7.54
N TYR A 385 -7.89 9.88 -7.98
CA TYR A 385 -7.76 8.70 -8.86
C TYR A 385 -7.02 9.02 -10.17
N LYS A 386 -7.45 10.06 -10.90
CA LYS A 386 -6.80 10.47 -12.16
C LYS A 386 -5.33 10.87 -11.94
N THR A 387 -5.02 11.45 -10.79
CA THR A 387 -3.66 11.83 -10.37
C THR A 387 -2.81 10.60 -10.08
N SER A 388 -3.33 9.62 -9.32
CA SER A 388 -2.68 8.32 -9.06
C SER A 388 -2.37 7.59 -10.38
N GLU A 389 -3.34 7.50 -11.27
CA GLU A 389 -3.17 6.84 -12.58
C GLU A 389 -2.15 7.56 -13.48
N SER A 390 -2.14 8.90 -13.46
CA SER A 390 -1.15 9.69 -14.22
C SER A 390 0.28 9.50 -13.70
N ILE A 391 0.45 9.46 -12.38
CA ILE A 391 1.75 9.23 -11.71
C ILE A 391 2.23 7.80 -12.00
N ALA A 392 1.36 6.80 -11.86
CA ALA A 392 1.68 5.40 -12.15
C ALA A 392 2.03 5.18 -13.64
N MET A 393 1.32 5.84 -14.56
CA MET A 393 1.64 5.80 -15.99
C MET A 393 3.01 6.43 -16.28
N LEU A 394 3.33 7.55 -15.63
CA LEU A 394 4.64 8.19 -15.75
C LEU A 394 5.78 7.32 -15.20
N ASP A 395 5.59 6.64 -14.06
CA ASP A 395 6.55 5.69 -13.49
C ASP A 395 6.81 4.51 -14.43
N MET A 396 5.74 3.95 -15.02
CA MET A 396 5.84 2.88 -16.02
C MET A 396 6.60 3.34 -17.28
N LEU A 397 6.25 4.49 -17.84
CA LEU A 397 6.88 5.05 -19.03
C LEU A 397 8.36 5.42 -18.82
N THR A 398 8.69 6.00 -17.66
CA THR A 398 10.09 6.32 -17.33
C THR A 398 10.92 5.07 -17.05
N SER A 399 10.32 4.04 -16.45
CA SER A 399 10.93 2.71 -16.31
C SER A 399 11.22 2.06 -17.67
N PHE A 400 10.30 2.16 -18.64
CA PHE A 400 10.56 1.71 -20.01
C PHE A 400 11.66 2.53 -20.70
N ALA A 401 11.61 3.86 -20.65
CA ALA A 401 12.64 4.72 -21.24
C ALA A 401 14.05 4.42 -20.69
N HIS A 402 14.17 4.20 -19.38
CA HIS A 402 15.41 3.78 -18.73
C HIS A 402 15.87 2.40 -19.22
N MET A 403 14.96 1.42 -19.29
CA MET A 403 15.25 0.10 -19.83
C MET A 403 15.76 0.13 -21.28
N CYS A 404 15.07 0.89 -22.11
CA CYS A 404 15.41 1.13 -23.50
C CYS A 404 16.81 1.76 -23.67
N THR A 405 17.23 2.61 -22.74
CA THR A 405 18.55 3.27 -22.76
C THR A 405 19.69 2.33 -22.35
N ILE A 406 19.46 1.42 -21.39
CA ILE A 406 20.52 0.53 -20.85
C ILE A 406 20.73 -0.73 -21.70
N ALA A 407 19.64 -1.32 -22.21
CA ALA A 407 19.68 -2.65 -22.80
C ALA A 407 19.51 -2.65 -24.34
N ASN A 408 19.75 -1.52 -25.00
CA ASN A 408 19.69 -1.36 -26.46
C ASN A 408 18.44 -1.94 -27.12
N TYR A 409 17.28 -1.83 -26.45
CA TYR A 409 16.01 -2.29 -27.00
C TYR A 409 15.57 -1.44 -28.21
N THR A 410 14.67 -2.02 -28.98
CA THR A 410 14.36 -1.63 -30.36
C THR A 410 12.82 -1.70 -30.49
N ARG A 411 12.05 -0.58 -30.44
CA ARG A 411 10.56 -0.70 -30.41
C ARG A 411 9.95 -1.18 -31.72
N PRO A 412 8.84 -1.91 -31.63
CA PRO A 412 8.15 -2.47 -32.78
C PRO A 412 7.50 -1.45 -33.71
N GLU A 413 7.40 -1.89 -34.96
CA GLU A 413 6.49 -1.40 -35.98
C GLU A 413 5.32 -2.38 -36.07
N PHE A 414 4.09 -1.90 -36.26
CA PHE A 414 2.93 -2.79 -36.33
C PHE A 414 2.49 -2.93 -37.80
N THR A 415 2.60 -4.15 -38.30
CA THR A 415 2.49 -4.60 -39.71
C THR A 415 1.81 -5.95 -39.70
N ASP A 416 1.09 -6.37 -40.75
CA ASP A 416 0.33 -7.64 -40.67
C ASP A 416 1.22 -8.91 -40.60
N THR A 417 2.53 -8.76 -40.82
CA THR A 417 3.60 -9.75 -40.63
C THR A 417 4.24 -9.74 -39.24
N LEU A 418 4.76 -10.88 -38.80
CA LEU A 418 5.67 -11.03 -37.66
C LEU A 418 7.10 -11.21 -38.20
N ALA A 419 7.99 -10.24 -37.98
CA ALA A 419 9.39 -10.35 -38.32
C ALA A 419 10.29 -9.88 -37.17
N ILE A 420 10.99 -10.85 -36.56
CA ILE A 420 11.96 -10.65 -35.48
C ILE A 420 13.34 -10.94 -36.05
N ARG A 421 14.24 -9.96 -36.00
CA ARG A 421 15.63 -10.13 -36.44
C ARG A 421 16.56 -10.11 -35.24
N SER A 422 17.39 -11.14 -35.13
CA SER A 422 18.42 -11.35 -34.12
C SER A 422 17.90 -11.17 -32.70
N GLY A 423 16.68 -11.68 -32.45
CA GLY A 423 16.02 -11.57 -31.16
C GLY A 423 16.81 -12.32 -30.07
N ARG A 424 16.85 -11.74 -28.86
CA ARG A 424 17.42 -12.35 -27.64
C ARG A 424 16.32 -12.53 -26.58
N HIS A 425 16.38 -13.59 -25.77
CA HIS A 425 15.31 -13.85 -24.80
C HIS A 425 15.45 -12.90 -23.58
N PRO A 426 14.49 -11.99 -23.29
CA PRO A 426 14.68 -10.86 -22.37
C PRO A 426 15.16 -11.21 -20.95
N MET A 427 14.71 -12.34 -20.41
CA MET A 427 15.15 -12.84 -19.09
C MET A 427 16.48 -13.59 -19.15
N HIS A 428 16.66 -14.52 -20.09
CA HIS A 428 17.87 -15.35 -20.19
C HIS A 428 19.11 -14.55 -20.61
N GLU A 429 18.97 -13.52 -21.46
CA GLU A 429 20.07 -12.64 -21.85
C GLU A 429 20.77 -11.99 -20.64
N ARG A 430 20.00 -11.61 -19.61
CA ARG A 430 20.53 -11.03 -18.37
C ARG A 430 21.21 -12.02 -17.45
N ILE A 431 20.84 -13.30 -17.54
CA ILE A 431 21.41 -14.39 -16.73
C ILE A 431 22.66 -14.95 -17.41
N TYR A 432 22.67 -15.00 -18.74
CA TYR A 432 23.71 -15.58 -19.59
C TYR A 432 24.33 -14.53 -20.51
N LEU A 433 24.92 -13.49 -19.90
CA LEU A 433 25.36 -12.24 -20.55
C LEU A 433 26.30 -12.43 -21.76
N GLU A 434 27.17 -13.44 -21.75
CA GLU A 434 28.22 -13.61 -22.77
C GLU A 434 27.91 -14.65 -23.86
N ASN A 435 26.91 -15.53 -23.67
CA ASN A 435 26.73 -16.73 -24.50
C ASN A 435 25.33 -16.92 -25.12
N PHE A 436 24.42 -15.93 -25.01
CA PHE A 436 23.10 -16.06 -25.62
C PHE A 436 23.16 -15.87 -27.16
N VAL A 437 22.84 -16.91 -27.93
CA VAL A 437 22.76 -16.88 -29.39
C VAL A 437 21.41 -16.27 -29.83
N PRO A 438 21.41 -15.18 -30.63
CA PRO A 438 20.17 -14.57 -31.12
C PRO A 438 19.53 -15.41 -32.24
N ASN A 439 18.20 -15.36 -32.36
CA ASN A 439 17.45 -16.08 -33.38
C ASN A 439 16.58 -15.13 -34.23
N ASP A 440 16.41 -15.46 -35.50
CA ASP A 440 15.46 -14.80 -36.40
C ASP A 440 14.11 -15.56 -36.39
N THR A 441 13.01 -14.84 -36.55
CA THR A 441 11.65 -15.40 -36.66
C THR A 441 10.89 -14.65 -37.75
N TYR A 442 10.25 -15.38 -38.68
CA TYR A 442 9.41 -14.78 -39.70
C TYR A 442 8.10 -15.56 -39.88
N ALA A 443 6.96 -14.88 -39.74
CA ALA A 443 5.65 -15.40 -40.10
C ALA A 443 4.83 -14.33 -40.84
N SER A 444 4.09 -14.76 -41.85
CA SER A 444 3.21 -13.94 -42.69
C SER A 444 1.89 -14.67 -42.92
N GLU A 445 0.90 -14.02 -43.54
CA GLU A 445 -0.34 -14.69 -43.93
C GLU A 445 -0.10 -15.95 -44.80
N THR A 446 0.92 -15.89 -45.66
CA THR A 446 1.40 -17.03 -46.50
C THR A 446 2.25 -18.06 -45.77
N ALA A 447 2.76 -17.74 -44.58
CA ALA A 447 3.67 -18.57 -43.78
C ALA A 447 3.31 -18.44 -42.29
N ASN A 448 2.08 -18.82 -41.96
CA ASN A 448 1.46 -18.63 -40.64
C ASN A 448 1.65 -19.82 -39.68
N PHE A 449 2.27 -20.91 -40.15
CA PHE A 449 2.52 -22.12 -39.35
C PHE A 449 3.98 -22.56 -39.51
N GLN A 450 4.66 -22.85 -38.41
CA GLN A 450 6.07 -23.26 -38.37
C GLN A 450 6.22 -24.60 -37.64
N PHE A 451 6.92 -25.56 -38.25
CA PHE A 451 7.35 -26.78 -37.59
C PHE A 451 8.77 -26.59 -37.04
N ILE A 452 8.97 -26.86 -35.74
CA ILE A 452 10.25 -26.70 -35.05
C ILE A 452 10.64 -28.05 -34.45
N THR A 453 11.70 -28.65 -34.97
CA THR A 453 12.24 -29.94 -34.51
C THR A 453 13.69 -29.79 -34.05
N GLY A 454 14.16 -30.73 -33.23
CA GLY A 454 15.52 -30.70 -32.68
C GLY A 454 15.64 -31.50 -31.38
N PRO A 455 16.85 -31.81 -30.92
CA PRO A 455 17.07 -32.62 -29.72
C PRO A 455 16.62 -31.91 -28.43
N ASN A 456 16.56 -32.65 -27.33
CA ASN A 456 16.28 -32.06 -26.03
C ASN A 456 17.40 -31.08 -25.63
N MET A 457 17.05 -30.08 -24.83
CA MET A 457 17.93 -28.95 -24.45
C MET A 457 18.41 -28.05 -25.61
N SER A 458 18.02 -28.27 -26.87
CA SER A 458 18.41 -27.43 -28.03
C SER A 458 17.74 -26.04 -28.08
N GLY A 459 17.18 -25.55 -26.98
CA GLY A 459 16.57 -24.21 -26.89
C GLY A 459 15.15 -24.06 -27.46
N LYS A 460 14.51 -25.09 -28.03
CA LYS A 460 13.17 -25.02 -28.68
C LYS A 460 12.13 -24.26 -27.84
N SER A 461 11.95 -24.65 -26.58
CA SER A 461 10.98 -24.04 -25.66
C SER A 461 11.40 -22.63 -25.23
N THR A 462 12.69 -22.30 -25.26
CA THR A 462 13.20 -20.93 -25.04
C THR A 462 12.86 -20.04 -26.23
N TYR A 463 13.04 -20.51 -27.47
CA TYR A 463 12.68 -19.79 -28.68
C TYR A 463 11.16 -19.51 -28.78
N LEU A 464 10.31 -20.49 -28.46
CA LEU A 464 8.86 -20.29 -28.44
C LEU A 464 8.42 -19.27 -27.36
N ARG A 465 8.94 -19.39 -26.13
CA ARG A 465 8.69 -18.41 -25.05
C ARG A 465 9.19 -17.02 -25.41
N GLN A 466 10.33 -16.92 -26.10
CA GLN A 466 10.91 -15.67 -26.57
C GLN A 466 9.98 -14.94 -27.55
N ILE A 467 9.47 -15.62 -28.58
CA ILE A 467 8.52 -15.01 -29.55
C ILE A 467 7.28 -14.49 -28.83
N ALA A 468 6.72 -15.31 -27.94
CA ALA A 468 5.57 -14.97 -27.11
C ALA A 468 5.83 -13.73 -26.22
N LEU A 469 6.97 -13.70 -25.52
CA LEU A 469 7.38 -12.55 -24.71
C LEU A 469 7.56 -11.28 -25.55
N PHE A 470 8.08 -11.38 -26.77
CA PHE A 470 8.20 -10.23 -27.66
C PHE A 470 6.84 -9.68 -28.11
N GLY A 471 5.87 -10.54 -28.44
CA GLY A 471 4.50 -10.10 -28.74
C GLY A 471 3.87 -9.33 -27.57
N VAL A 472 3.98 -9.88 -26.36
CA VAL A 472 3.51 -9.25 -25.11
C VAL A 472 4.23 -7.92 -24.85
N MET A 473 5.56 -7.90 -24.85
CA MET A 473 6.37 -6.68 -24.63
C MET A 473 6.07 -5.59 -25.65
N ALA A 474 5.84 -5.96 -26.92
CA ALA A 474 5.51 -5.02 -27.98
C ALA A 474 4.17 -4.31 -27.75
N GLN A 475 3.13 -5.07 -27.37
CA GLN A 475 1.81 -4.53 -27.08
C GLN A 475 1.80 -3.64 -25.83
N ILE A 476 2.62 -3.96 -24.83
CA ILE A 476 2.80 -3.16 -23.59
C ILE A 476 3.58 -1.87 -23.87
N ALA A 477 4.70 -1.95 -24.58
CA ALA A 477 5.59 -0.82 -24.86
C ALA A 477 5.04 0.15 -25.93
N CYS A 478 3.80 -0.06 -26.40
CA CYS A 478 3.19 0.69 -27.51
C CYS A 478 2.88 2.18 -27.20
N GLN A 479 3.18 2.68 -26.00
CA GLN A 479 3.07 4.10 -25.62
C GLN A 479 4.26 4.97 -26.12
N ARG A 480 4.70 4.69 -27.37
CA ARG A 480 5.61 5.41 -28.29
C ARG A 480 7.14 5.28 -28.20
N ASN A 481 7.68 5.18 -29.43
CA ASN A 481 9.05 5.45 -29.91
C ASN A 481 10.17 4.46 -29.52
N MET A 482 11.21 4.40 -30.38
CA MET A 482 11.93 3.16 -30.73
C MET A 482 11.99 2.92 -32.25
N LEU A 483 13.10 2.56 -32.87
CA LEU A 483 13.12 1.75 -34.11
C LEU A 483 13.48 0.32 -33.66
N ARG A 484 13.19 -0.83 -34.30
CA ARG A 484 12.29 -1.24 -35.39
C ARG A 484 12.06 -2.76 -35.21
N LEU A 485 10.82 -3.28 -35.20
CA LEU A 485 10.52 -4.73 -35.05
C LEU A 485 9.07 -5.04 -35.52
N GLU A 486 8.88 -5.71 -36.65
CA GLU A 486 7.58 -5.78 -37.36
C GLU A 486 6.62 -6.85 -36.76
N LEU A 487 5.39 -6.45 -36.40
CA LEU A 487 4.45 -7.26 -35.60
C LEU A 487 2.96 -7.06 -35.95
N SER A 488 2.22 -8.18 -36.08
CA SER A 488 0.78 -8.19 -36.38
C SER A 488 -0.11 -7.52 -35.31
N ALA A 489 -1.17 -6.86 -35.77
CA ALA A 489 -1.99 -5.97 -34.96
C ALA A 489 -3.04 -6.69 -34.07
N ARG A 490 -3.12 -8.02 -34.13
CA ARG A 490 -3.88 -8.86 -33.21
C ARG A 490 -3.05 -10.09 -32.83
N PHE A 491 -2.87 -10.31 -31.53
CA PHE A 491 -2.35 -11.55 -30.97
C PHE A 491 -3.22 -11.91 -29.76
N ASP A 492 -4.08 -12.92 -29.94
CA ASP A 492 -4.55 -13.74 -28.83
C ASP A 492 -3.53 -14.87 -28.67
N LEU A 493 -2.76 -14.82 -27.58
CA LEU A 493 -1.64 -15.73 -27.38
C LEU A 493 -2.06 -16.92 -26.51
N PHE A 494 -1.89 -18.12 -27.05
CA PHE A 494 -2.04 -19.37 -26.32
C PHE A 494 -0.71 -20.13 -26.32
N LEU A 495 -0.14 -20.40 -25.15
CA LEU A 495 1.09 -21.16 -25.00
C LEU A 495 0.90 -22.33 -24.03
N ASP A 496 0.72 -23.54 -24.57
CA ASP A 496 0.84 -24.78 -23.81
C ASP A 496 2.26 -25.34 -23.98
N VAL A 497 3.07 -25.23 -22.92
CA VAL A 497 4.44 -25.78 -22.91
C VAL A 497 4.46 -27.23 -22.42
N HIS A 498 3.45 -27.68 -21.66
CA HIS A 498 3.45 -28.99 -21.03
C HIS A 498 3.33 -30.13 -22.06
N ARG A 499 2.62 -29.91 -23.17
CA ARG A 499 2.51 -30.89 -24.26
C ARG A 499 3.69 -30.93 -25.23
N VAL A 500 4.58 -29.94 -25.22
CA VAL A 500 5.71 -29.88 -26.18
C VAL A 500 6.73 -30.98 -25.90
N ASP A 501 6.89 -31.38 -24.63
CA ASP A 501 7.81 -32.46 -24.23
C ASP A 501 7.13 -33.85 -24.22
N GLU A 502 5.79 -33.94 -24.28
CA GLU A 502 5.03 -35.21 -24.26
C GLU A 502 4.71 -35.79 -25.65
N LEU A 503 4.80 -34.99 -26.73
CA LEU A 503 4.30 -35.38 -28.06
C LEU A 503 5.19 -36.34 -28.86
N PHE A 504 6.41 -36.65 -28.40
CA PHE A 504 7.29 -37.63 -29.06
C PHE A 504 8.04 -38.51 -28.04
N PRO A 505 7.47 -39.65 -27.63
CA PRO A 505 8.25 -40.74 -27.07
C PRO A 505 9.11 -41.35 -28.19
N ILE A 506 10.32 -40.82 -28.40
CA ILE A 506 11.34 -41.50 -29.19
C ILE A 506 11.83 -42.66 -28.33
N SER A 507 11.34 -43.86 -28.64
CA SER A 507 11.95 -45.12 -28.22
C SER A 507 13.44 -45.11 -28.58
N VAL A 508 14.29 -45.51 -27.62
CA VAL A 508 15.75 -45.61 -27.78
C VAL A 508 16.14 -46.55 -28.91
#